data_AF-A0A4S4B5Q5-F1
#
_entry.id   AF-A0A4S4B5Q5-F1
#
_cell.length_a   1.000
_cell.length_b   1.000
_cell.length_c   1.000
_cell.angle_alpha   90.00
_cell.angle_beta   90.00
_cell.angle_gamma   90.00
#
_symmetry.space_group_name_H-M   'P 1'
#
loop_
_entity.id
_entity.type
_entity.pdbx_description
1 polymer ?
#
loop_
_entity_poly.entity_id
_entity_poly.type
_entity_poly.pdbx_seq_one_letter_code
_entity_poly.pdbx_strand_id
1 'polypeptide(L)'
;MLRTAWAPTGRPFVCPVYPRYEWLYVYAFVNPETSKRRFWIVPTLNQQAYGLVMTAVAQSVGAGQDHHVLIVEDNGGFHVPTPQGHPQEIEIVRLPPYAPERQPVERV
;
A
#
# COMPACT_ATOMS: atom_id res chain seq x y z
N MET A 1 -17.56 21.06 2.65
CA MET A 1 -16.44 21.76 1.98
C MET A 1 -17.04 22.58 0.84
N LEU A 2 -16.65 23.83 0.65
CA LEU A 2 -17.11 24.60 -0.52
C LEU A 2 -16.19 24.31 -1.72
N ARG A 3 -16.77 24.09 -2.90
CA ARG A 3 -16.03 23.92 -4.16
C ARG A 3 -16.58 24.90 -5.18
N THR A 4 -15.68 25.43 -6.00
CA THR A 4 -16.07 26.17 -7.20
C THR A 4 -16.74 25.21 -8.17
N ALA A 5 -17.91 25.58 -8.68
CA ALA A 5 -18.52 24.87 -9.80
C ALA A 5 -18.36 25.68 -11.08
N TRP A 6 -18.46 25.00 -12.22
CA TRP A 6 -18.47 25.69 -13.49
C TRP A 6 -19.64 26.69 -13.55
N ALA A 7 -19.35 27.93 -13.93
CA ALA A 7 -20.31 29.00 -14.04
C ALA A 7 -19.89 29.98 -15.14
N PRO A 8 -20.83 30.75 -15.72
CA PRO A 8 -20.50 31.75 -16.73
C PRO A 8 -19.43 32.75 -16.27
N THR A 9 -18.59 33.19 -17.20
CA THR A 9 -17.55 34.20 -16.94
C THR A 9 -18.16 35.45 -16.29
N GLY A 10 -17.58 35.91 -15.19
CA GLY A 10 -18.08 37.04 -14.40
C GLY A 10 -19.15 36.70 -13.35
N ARG A 11 -19.56 35.43 -13.24
CA ARG A 11 -20.54 34.95 -12.25
C ARG A 11 -19.99 33.75 -11.48
N PRO A 12 -19.01 33.93 -10.58
CA PRO A 12 -18.44 32.83 -9.82
C PRO A 12 -19.52 32.17 -8.96
N PHE A 13 -19.52 30.84 -8.92
CA PHE A 13 -20.47 30.04 -8.13
C PHE A 13 -19.71 29.03 -7.27
N VAL A 14 -20.09 28.96 -6.00
CA VAL A 14 -19.58 27.98 -5.04
C VAL A 14 -20.76 27.18 -4.49
N CYS A 15 -20.61 25.86 -4.43
CA CYS A 15 -21.62 24.99 -3.84
C CYS A 15 -21.06 24.24 -2.63
N PRO A 16 -21.91 23.96 -1.62
CA PRO A 16 -21.59 22.98 -0.59
C PRO A 16 -21.44 21.60 -1.22
N VAL A 17 -20.23 21.05 -1.14
CA VAL A 17 -19.95 19.67 -1.50
C VAL A 17 -19.73 18.86 -0.23
N TYR A 18 -20.40 17.71 -0.18
CA TYR A 18 -20.19 16.65 0.78
C TYR A 18 -19.53 15.48 0.05
N PRO A 19 -18.19 15.41 0.05
CA PRO A 19 -17.53 14.30 -0.61
C PRO A 19 -17.94 12.99 0.06
N ARG A 20 -18.50 12.09 -0.73
CA ARG A 20 -18.65 10.67 -0.40
C ARG A 20 -17.69 9.95 -1.32
N TYR A 21 -16.70 9.32 -0.74
CA TYR A 21 -15.75 8.53 -1.49
C TYR A 21 -16.07 7.06 -1.22
N GLU A 22 -16.09 6.29 -2.30
CA GLU A 22 -15.86 4.85 -2.24
C GLU A 22 -14.41 4.65 -2.63
N TRP A 23 -13.71 3.77 -1.93
CA TRP A 23 -12.30 3.51 -2.17
C TRP A 23 -11.99 2.03 -2.02
N LEU A 24 -10.98 1.62 -2.78
CA LEU A 24 -10.27 0.37 -2.57
C LEU A 24 -8.84 0.72 -2.19
N TYR A 25 -8.18 -0.21 -1.51
CA TYR A 25 -6.78 -0.08 -1.15
C TYR A 25 -5.93 -0.94 -2.06
N VAL A 26 -4.73 -0.44 -2.37
CA VAL A 26 -3.75 -1.16 -3.18
C VAL A 26 -2.53 -1.42 -2.33
N TYR A 27 -2.19 -2.69 -2.17
CA TYR A 27 -0.86 -3.09 -1.73
C TYR A 27 0.00 -3.30 -2.95
N ALA A 28 1.09 -2.53 -3.08
CA ALA A 28 1.99 -2.61 -4.21
C ALA A 28 3.41 -2.96 -3.75
N PHE A 29 4.05 -3.85 -4.50
CA PHE A 29 5.39 -4.34 -4.24
C PHE A 29 6.23 -4.23 -5.51
N VAL A 30 7.49 -3.80 -5.35
CA VAL A 30 8.48 -3.76 -6.43
C VAL A 30 9.75 -4.45 -5.96
N ASN A 31 10.30 -5.33 -6.80
CA ASN A 31 11.66 -5.81 -6.61
C ASN A 31 12.61 -4.79 -7.25
N PRO A 32 13.47 -4.10 -6.47
CA PRO A 32 14.26 -2.99 -6.98
C PRO A 32 15.35 -3.42 -7.97
N GLU A 33 15.84 -4.65 -7.87
CA GLU A 33 16.88 -5.18 -8.76
C GLU A 33 16.32 -5.56 -10.13
N THR A 34 15.19 -6.26 -10.14
CA THR A 34 14.59 -6.83 -11.37
C THR A 34 13.48 -5.97 -11.95
N SER A 35 13.06 -4.90 -11.26
CA SER A 35 11.91 -4.06 -11.60
C SER A 35 10.56 -4.80 -11.71
N LYS A 36 10.47 -6.06 -11.26
CA LYS A 36 9.21 -6.82 -11.23
C LYS A 36 8.24 -6.19 -10.23
N ARG A 37 6.98 -6.04 -10.63
CA ARG A 37 5.91 -5.38 -9.87
C ARG A 37 4.77 -6.35 -9.59
N ARG A 38 4.18 -6.26 -8.40
CA ARG A 38 3.03 -7.06 -7.97
C ARG A 38 2.10 -6.18 -7.15
N PHE A 39 0.80 -6.37 -7.28
CA PHE A 39 -0.16 -5.62 -6.48
C PHE A 39 -1.42 -6.42 -6.20
N TRP A 40 -2.08 -6.07 -5.09
CA TRP A 40 -3.37 -6.60 -4.68
C TRP A 40 -4.31 -5.45 -4.37
N ILE A 41 -5.52 -5.52 -4.92
CA ILE A 41 -6.60 -4.58 -4.63
C ILE A 41 -7.49 -5.22 -3.57
N VAL A 42 -7.72 -4.52 -2.46
CA VAL A 42 -8.51 -5.02 -1.33
C VAL A 42 -9.53 -3.97 -0.87
N PRO A 43 -10.69 -4.41 -0.32
CA PRO A 43 -11.73 -3.48 0.11
C PRO A 43 -11.42 -2.80 1.45
N THR A 44 -10.47 -3.33 2.23
CA THR A 44 -10.14 -2.83 3.57
C THR A 44 -8.64 -2.79 3.81
N LEU A 45 -8.21 -1.86 4.65
CA LEU A 45 -6.82 -1.72 5.10
C LEU A 45 -6.75 -2.00 6.59
N ASN A 46 -6.44 -3.24 6.95
CA ASN A 46 -6.33 -3.70 8.32
C ASN A 46 -5.33 -4.86 8.42
N GLN A 47 -5.06 -5.31 9.65
CA GLN A 47 -4.09 -6.38 9.94
C GLN A 47 -4.45 -7.70 9.26
N GLN A 48 -5.74 -8.03 9.14
CA GLN A 48 -6.20 -9.24 8.47
C GLN A 48 -5.91 -9.19 6.96
N ALA A 49 -6.26 -8.07 6.31
CA ALA A 49 -5.97 -7.85 4.89
C ALA A 49 -4.46 -7.88 4.63
N TYR A 50 -3.66 -7.26 5.50
CA TYR A 50 -2.20 -7.30 5.42
C TYR A 50 -1.67 -8.74 5.44
N GLY A 51 -2.09 -9.57 6.40
CA GLY A 51 -1.64 -10.96 6.50
C GLY A 51 -1.96 -11.77 5.23
N LEU A 52 -3.19 -11.64 4.71
CA LEU A 52 -3.60 -12.29 3.46
C LEU A 52 -2.75 -11.85 2.27
N VAL A 53 -2.45 -10.55 2.16
CA VAL A 53 -1.58 -10.01 1.10
C VAL A 53 -0.15 -10.54 1.26
N MET A 54 0.40 -10.60 2.48
CA MET A 54 1.75 -11.13 2.69
C MET A 54 1.86 -12.62 2.34
N THR A 55 0.85 -13.42 2.65
CA THR A 55 0.77 -14.81 2.17
C THR A 55 0.75 -14.88 0.64
N ALA A 56 -0.05 -14.04 -0.02
CA ALA A 56 -0.12 -14.00 -1.47
C ALA A 56 1.20 -13.55 -2.11
N VAL A 57 1.91 -12.59 -1.49
CA VAL A 57 3.24 -12.14 -1.91
C VAL A 57 4.21 -13.30 -1.84
N ALA A 58 4.36 -13.97 -0.68
CA ALA A 58 5.24 -15.12 -0.50
C ALA A 58 5.02 -16.18 -1.58
N GLN A 59 3.77 -16.57 -1.80
CA GLN A 59 3.41 -17.54 -2.84
C GLN A 59 3.81 -17.05 -4.24
N SER A 60 3.52 -15.79 -4.56
CA SER A 60 3.79 -15.22 -5.89
C SER A 60 5.27 -15.07 -6.24
N VAL A 61 6.13 -14.95 -5.22
CA VAL A 61 7.59 -14.87 -5.38
C VAL A 61 8.28 -16.22 -5.16
N GLY A 62 7.53 -17.25 -4.78
CA GLY A 62 8.08 -18.56 -4.44
C GLY A 62 8.99 -18.50 -3.22
N ALA A 63 8.57 -17.79 -2.17
CA ALA A 63 9.23 -17.79 -0.88
C ALA A 63 9.23 -19.22 -0.30
N GLY A 64 10.35 -19.64 0.26
CA GLY A 64 10.56 -21.01 0.73
C GLY A 64 11.89 -21.16 1.46
N GLN A 65 12.20 -22.36 1.90
CA GLN A 65 13.43 -22.66 2.66
C GLN A 65 14.72 -22.21 1.96
N ASP A 66 14.77 -22.32 0.63
CA ASP A 66 15.93 -21.93 -0.19
C ASP A 66 15.79 -20.51 -0.79
N HIS A 67 14.68 -19.82 -0.53
CA HIS A 67 14.39 -18.51 -1.09
C HIS A 67 13.70 -17.63 -0.05
N HIS A 68 14.53 -17.00 0.78
CA HIS A 68 14.11 -16.05 1.80
C HIS A 68 13.81 -14.69 1.18
N VAL A 69 12.75 -14.03 1.64
CA VAL A 69 12.26 -12.78 1.05
C VAL A 69 12.30 -11.66 2.07
N LEU A 70 13.00 -10.58 1.71
CA LEU A 70 13.01 -9.33 2.46
C LEU A 70 11.95 -8.39 1.90
N ILE A 71 11.03 -7.95 2.75
CA ILE A 71 10.06 -6.91 2.44
C ILE A 71 10.45 -5.64 3.20
N VAL A 72 10.65 -4.56 2.45
CA VAL A 72 10.91 -3.23 3.00
C VAL A 72 9.59 -2.46 3.03
N GLU A 73 9.19 -2.01 4.20
CA GLU A 73 7.92 -1.30 4.41
C GLU A 73 8.09 -0.08 5.33
N ASP A 74 7.10 0.81 5.31
CA ASP A 74 7.00 1.91 6.27
C ASP A 74 6.42 1.45 7.63
N ASN A 75 6.10 2.40 8.50
CA ASN A 75 5.59 2.13 9.84
C ASN A 75 4.05 2.21 9.91
N GLY A 76 3.34 1.82 8.84
CA GLY A 76 1.88 1.79 8.80
C GLY A 76 1.27 1.01 9.97
N GLY A 77 0.27 1.58 10.64
CA GLY A 77 -0.33 1.00 11.85
C GLY A 77 -1.07 -0.34 11.64
N PHE A 78 -1.28 -0.74 10.39
CA PHE A 78 -1.86 -2.03 10.03
C PHE A 78 -0.81 -3.12 9.74
N HIS A 79 0.49 -2.76 9.69
CA HIS A 79 1.57 -3.73 9.55
C HIS A 79 1.68 -4.59 10.82
N VAL A 80 1.75 -5.90 10.64
CA VAL A 80 1.96 -6.85 11.73
C VAL A 80 3.33 -7.53 11.59
N PRO A 81 3.97 -7.97 12.68
CA PRO A 81 5.21 -8.75 12.64
C PRO A 81 4.97 -10.22 12.29
N THR A 82 6.02 -10.93 11.85
CA THR A 82 5.95 -12.33 11.38
C THR A 82 5.24 -13.29 12.32
N PRO A 83 5.47 -13.23 13.65
CA PRO A 83 4.78 -14.10 14.60
C PRO A 83 3.24 -13.93 14.65
N GLN A 84 2.68 -12.91 14.00
CA GLN A 84 1.27 -12.51 14.11
C GLN A 84 0.46 -12.70 12.83
N GLY A 85 0.98 -13.44 11.83
CA GLY A 85 0.13 -13.97 10.76
C GLY A 85 0.69 -13.95 9.33
N HIS A 86 2.00 -13.75 9.14
CA HIS A 86 2.61 -13.87 7.80
C HIS A 86 3.69 -14.96 7.73
N PRO A 87 4.01 -15.48 6.53
CA PRO A 87 4.92 -16.63 6.35
C PRO A 87 6.30 -16.42 6.99
N GLN A 88 6.89 -17.50 7.52
CA GLN A 88 8.18 -17.45 8.22
C GLN A 88 9.36 -17.08 7.30
N GLU A 89 9.18 -17.31 6.01
CA GLU A 89 10.13 -17.04 4.92
C GLU A 89 10.11 -15.56 4.48
N ILE A 90 9.24 -14.75 5.10
CA ILE A 90 9.24 -13.30 4.95
C ILE A 90 9.84 -12.66 6.19
N GLU A 91 10.89 -11.88 5.95
CA GLU A 91 11.47 -10.97 6.92
C GLU A 91 11.13 -9.52 6.57
N ILE A 92 10.79 -8.74 7.60
CA ILE A 92 10.35 -7.36 7.47
C ILE A 92 11.47 -6.41 7.87
N VAL A 93 11.80 -5.48 6.98
CA VAL A 93 12.72 -4.37 7.22
C VAL A 93 11.93 -3.07 7.24
N ARG A 94 11.93 -2.37 8.38
CA ARG A 94 11.21 -1.10 8.52
C ARG A 94 12.08 0.09 8.13
N LEU A 95 11.51 0.98 7.31
CA LEU A 95 12.12 2.26 6.98
C LEU A 95 12.08 3.22 8.17
N PRO A 96 12.99 4.22 8.22
CA PRO A 96 12.85 5.34 9.14
C PRO A 96 11.48 6.02 9.00
N PRO A 97 10.88 6.51 10.09
CA PRO A 97 9.61 7.23 10.02
C PRO A 97 9.70 8.43 9.07
N TYR A 98 8.61 8.66 8.32
CA TYR A 98 8.45 9.83 7.43
C TYR A 98 9.52 9.96 6.33
N ALA A 99 10.05 8.84 5.82
CA ALA A 99 11.05 8.81 4.76
C ALA A 99 10.52 8.22 3.43
N PRO A 100 9.46 8.78 2.82
CA PRO A 100 8.86 8.25 1.59
C PRO A 100 9.86 8.24 0.41
N GLU A 101 10.84 9.14 0.40
CA GLU A 101 11.89 9.18 -0.62
C GLU A 101 12.79 7.94 -0.61
N ARG A 102 12.72 7.11 0.43
CA ARG A 102 13.47 5.85 0.52
C ARG A 102 12.68 4.65 0.04
N GLN A 103 11.38 4.78 -0.18
CA GLN A 103 10.51 3.69 -0.58
C GLN A 103 10.45 3.60 -2.12
N PRO A 104 11.02 2.55 -2.76
CA PRO A 104 11.07 2.46 -4.22
C PRO A 104 9.68 2.43 -4.88
N VAL A 105 8.67 1.89 -4.18
CA VAL A 105 7.31 1.78 -4.71
C VAL A 105 6.64 3.15 -4.93
N GLU A 106 7.11 4.21 -4.27
CA GLU A 106 6.58 5.57 -4.46
C GLU A 106 6.99 6.22 -5.79
N ARG A 107 7.90 5.59 -6.55
CA ARG A 107 8.48 6.15 -7.78
C ARG A 107 8.13 5.40 -9.07
N VAL A 108 7.29 4.38 -9.01
CA VAL A 108 7.06 3.41 -10.11
C VAL A 108 5.74 3.58 -10.85
#